data_AF-A0A1M3ITB5-F1
#
_entry.id   AF-A0A1M3ITB5-F1
#
_cell.length_a   1.000
_cell.length_b   1.000
_cell.length_c   1.000
_cell.angle_alpha   90.00
_cell.angle_beta   90.00
_cell.angle_gamma   90.00
#
_symmetry.space_group_name_H-M   'P 1'
#
loop_
_entity.id
_entity.type
_entity.pdbx_description
1 polymer ?
#
loop_
_entity_poly.entity_id
_entity_poly.type
_entity_poly.pdbx_seq_one_letter_code
_entity_poly.pdbx_strand_id
1 'polypeptide(L)'
;MNNVRQIVEEETLKLLNETNKSITVSDLKDSANLESLGMTSIDWARLLAILEIKLNKTPFKNTASVTDISTFGEVITAYTQSAKIIETEAHKDSVTRATARRQARTLHVNRKNVNSTSVQSE
;
A
#
# COMPACT_ATOMS: atom_id res chain seq x y z
N MET A 1 2.07 14.37 -0.49
CA MET A 1 1.75 13.64 0.76
C MET A 1 0.42 14.05 1.41
N ASN A 2 -0.21 15.16 1.04
CA ASN A 2 -1.42 15.68 1.71
C ASN A 2 -2.73 14.91 1.44
N ASN A 3 -2.74 13.98 0.48
CA ASN A 3 -3.98 13.33 0.04
C ASN A 3 -4.52 12.31 1.05
N VAL A 4 -3.64 11.57 1.74
CA VAL A 4 -4.07 10.53 2.70
C VAL A 4 -4.78 11.16 3.90
N ARG A 5 -4.17 12.19 4.52
CA ARG A 5 -4.75 12.89 5.67
C ARG A 5 -6.11 13.48 5.32
N GLN A 6 -6.21 14.20 4.20
CA GLN A 6 -7.47 14.81 3.77
C GLN A 6 -8.57 13.76 3.58
N ILE A 7 -8.28 12.64 2.91
CA ILE A 7 -9.25 11.55 2.71
C ILE A 7 -9.69 10.95 4.06
N VAL A 8 -8.75 10.73 4.97
CA VAL A 8 -9.04 10.18 6.30
C VAL A 8 -9.90 11.14 7.12
N GLU A 9 -9.59 12.44 7.11
CA GLU A 9 -10.38 13.49 7.75
C GLU A 9 -11.80 13.56 7.18
N GLU A 10 -11.95 13.64 5.86
CA GLU A 10 -13.25 13.75 5.19
C GLU A 10 -14.17 12.56 5.51
N GLU A 11 -13.65 11.33 5.45
CA GLU A 11 -14.47 10.15 5.70
C GLU A 11 -14.79 9.95 7.18
N THR A 12 -13.87 10.32 8.07
CA THR A 12 -14.11 10.30 9.52
C THR A 12 -15.21 11.31 9.89
N LEU A 13 -15.16 12.52 9.32
CA LEU A 13 -16.19 13.53 9.54
C LEU A 13 -17.54 13.14 8.97
N LYS A 14 -17.59 12.48 7.81
CA LYS A 14 -18.87 11.98 7.26
C LYS A 14 -19.53 11.00 8.22
N LEU A 15 -18.80 9.99 8.68
CA LEU A 15 -19.35 8.99 9.61
C LEU A 15 -19.77 9.58 10.96
N LEU A 16 -19.00 10.54 11.49
CA LEU A 16 -19.35 11.21 12.74
C LEU A 16 -20.55 12.17 12.61
N ASN A 17 -20.68 12.86 11.46
CA ASN A 17 -21.83 13.72 11.21
C ASN A 17 -23.10 12.92 10.88
N GLU A 18 -22.99 11.75 10.24
CA GLU A 18 -24.10 10.80 10.03
C GLU A 18 -24.68 10.29 11.35
N THR A 19 -23.84 10.18 12.39
CA THR A 19 -24.27 9.80 13.75
C THR A 19 -24.74 11.01 14.59
N ASN A 20 -25.09 12.12 13.92
CA ASN A 20 -25.69 13.33 14.52
C ASN A 20 -24.78 14.10 15.49
N LYS A 21 -23.45 13.93 15.37
CA LYS A 21 -22.46 14.72 16.10
C LYS A 21 -21.91 15.78 15.19
N SER A 22 -22.20 17.05 15.48
CA SER A 22 -21.61 18.18 14.76
C SER A 22 -20.14 18.31 15.17
N ILE A 23 -19.28 17.54 14.50
CA ILE A 23 -17.82 17.53 14.69
C ILE A 23 -17.18 18.20 13.48
N THR A 24 -16.15 19.00 13.73
CA THR A 24 -15.39 19.71 12.71
C THR A 24 -13.98 19.15 12.55
N VAL A 25 -13.29 19.51 11.47
CA VAL A 25 -11.87 19.13 11.25
C VAL A 25 -10.99 19.56 12.44
N SER A 26 -11.29 20.69 13.07
CA SER A 26 -10.55 21.22 14.22
C SER A 26 -10.60 20.31 15.46
N ASP A 27 -11.63 19.47 15.55
CA ASP A 27 -11.83 18.52 16.64
C ASP A 27 -11.06 17.21 16.42
N LEU A 28 -10.67 16.91 15.16
CA LEU A 28 -9.87 15.75 14.77
C LEU A 28 -8.37 16.01 14.98
N LYS A 29 -7.94 15.99 16.24
CA LYS A 29 -6.52 16.02 16.59
C LYS A 29 -5.89 14.64 16.42
N ASP A 30 -4.60 14.58 16.11
CA ASP A 30 -3.89 13.29 15.96
C ASP A 30 -3.95 12.45 17.25
N SER A 31 -3.97 13.09 18.41
CA SER A 31 -4.11 12.45 19.72
C SER A 31 -5.55 12.11 20.11
N ALA A 32 -6.54 12.45 19.27
CA ALA A 32 -7.94 12.19 19.59
C ALA A 32 -8.20 10.69 19.51
N ASN A 33 -8.73 10.14 20.61
CA ASN A 33 -9.20 8.77 20.62
C ASN A 33 -10.55 8.70 19.90
N LEU A 34 -10.68 7.80 18.94
CA LEU A 34 -11.87 7.69 18.10
C LEU A 34 -13.11 7.25 18.89
N GLU A 35 -12.94 6.39 19.90
CA GLU A 35 -14.01 6.04 20.83
C GLU A 35 -14.45 7.24 21.68
N SER A 36 -13.54 8.16 22.01
CA SER A 36 -13.87 9.38 22.76
C SER A 36 -14.67 10.39 21.92
N LEU A 37 -14.48 10.36 20.59
CA LEU A 37 -15.36 11.03 19.63
C LEU A 37 -16.71 10.28 19.48
N GLY A 38 -16.83 9.14 20.15
CA GLY A 38 -17.95 8.20 20.18
C GLY A 38 -18.20 7.55 18.84
N MET A 39 -17.12 7.21 18.15
CA MET A 39 -17.11 6.28 17.05
C MET A 39 -17.20 4.86 17.62
N THR A 40 -18.14 4.06 17.15
CA THR A 40 -18.28 2.66 17.60
C THR A 40 -17.34 1.74 16.84
N SER A 41 -17.19 0.49 17.30
CA SER A 41 -16.42 -0.54 16.58
C SER A 41 -16.99 -0.84 15.18
N ILE A 42 -18.30 -0.65 14.97
CA ILE A 42 -18.95 -0.78 13.66
C ILE A 42 -18.57 0.38 12.76
N ASP A 43 -18.60 1.61 13.28
CA ASP A 43 -18.18 2.80 12.53
C ASP A 43 -16.70 2.72 12.19
N TRP A 44 -15.90 2.15 13.08
CA TRP A 44 -14.49 1.87 12.86
C TRP A 44 -14.26 0.90 11.70
N ALA A 45 -14.93 -0.25 11.70
CA ALA A 45 -14.85 -1.22 10.61
C ALA A 45 -15.32 -0.62 9.27
N ARG A 46 -16.36 0.22 9.29
CA ARG A 46 -16.85 0.93 8.10
C ARG A 46 -15.84 1.94 7.57
N LEU A 47 -15.26 2.77 8.45
CA LEU A 47 -14.24 3.73 8.07
C LEU A 47 -13.06 3.02 7.40
N LEU A 48 -12.57 1.94 8.01
CA LEU A 48 -11.48 1.16 7.46
C LEU A 48 -11.83 0.62 6.06
N ALA A 49 -12.99 -0.01 5.89
CA ALA A 49 -13.41 -0.52 4.59
C ALA A 49 -13.48 0.59 3.51
N ILE A 50 -14.00 1.76 3.85
CA ILE A 50 -14.06 2.91 2.93
C ILE A 50 -12.65 3.41 2.57
N LEU A 51 -11.76 3.52 3.57
CA LEU A 51 -10.40 3.97 3.37
C LEU A 51 -9.60 2.98 2.52
N GLU A 52 -9.79 1.68 2.69
CA GLU A 52 -9.16 0.66 1.85
C GLU A 52 -9.59 0.79 0.38
N ILE A 53 -10.87 1.03 0.12
CA ILE A 53 -11.41 1.25 -1.23
C ILE A 53 -10.86 2.55 -1.82
N LYS A 54 -10.92 3.66 -1.08
CA LYS A 54 -10.52 4.99 -1.57
C LYS A 54 -9.03 5.14 -1.77
N LEU A 55 -8.23 4.56 -0.88
CA LEU A 55 -6.77 4.65 -0.92
C LEU A 55 -6.12 3.48 -1.66
N ASN A 56 -6.90 2.45 -2.01
CA ASN A 56 -6.45 1.18 -2.59
C ASN A 56 -5.27 0.57 -1.80
N LYS A 57 -5.38 0.59 -0.47
CA LYS A 57 -4.33 0.20 0.48
C LYS A 57 -4.92 -0.60 1.61
N THR A 58 -4.19 -1.64 2.04
CA THR A 58 -4.59 -2.53 3.13
C THR A 58 -3.50 -2.54 4.21
N PRO A 59 -3.33 -1.44 4.97
CA PRO A 59 -2.25 -1.33 5.96
C PRO A 59 -2.28 -2.42 7.04
N PHE A 60 -3.44 -3.01 7.31
CA PHE A 60 -3.65 -4.01 8.37
C PHE A 60 -3.51 -5.46 7.92
N LYS A 61 -3.10 -5.70 6.67
CA LYS A 61 -3.03 -7.05 6.12
C LYS A 61 -1.83 -7.87 6.64
N ASN A 62 -0.72 -7.21 6.99
CA ASN A 62 0.55 -7.90 7.27
C ASN A 62 1.32 -7.47 8.54
N THR A 63 1.08 -6.30 9.16
CA THR A 63 2.03 -5.78 10.19
C THR A 63 1.45 -5.05 11.40
N ALA A 64 0.18 -4.60 11.37
CA ALA A 64 -0.45 -3.96 12.52
C ALA A 64 -1.83 -4.58 12.75
N SER A 65 -2.12 -4.98 13.99
CA SER A 65 -3.47 -5.40 14.35
C SER A 65 -4.38 -4.18 14.37
N VAL A 66 -5.58 -4.30 13.79
CA VAL A 66 -6.61 -3.25 13.81
C VAL A 66 -6.95 -2.83 15.25
N THR A 67 -6.73 -3.73 16.22
CA THR A 67 -6.97 -3.50 17.65
C THR A 67 -6.01 -2.53 18.31
N ASP A 68 -4.83 -2.30 17.71
CA ASP A 68 -3.78 -1.49 18.33
C ASP A 68 -3.91 -0.01 17.96
N ILE A 69 -4.85 0.33 17.07
CA ILE A 69 -5.10 1.70 16.64
C ILE A 69 -6.26 2.26 17.45
N SER A 70 -5.93 3.25 18.28
CA SER A 70 -6.89 3.89 19.18
C SER A 70 -7.10 5.35 18.81
N THR A 71 -6.15 5.96 18.10
CA THR A 71 -6.14 7.40 17.82
C THR A 71 -6.22 7.72 16.34
N PHE A 72 -6.76 8.90 16.04
CA PHE A 72 -6.89 9.41 14.68
C PHE A 72 -5.53 9.52 13.94
N GLY A 73 -4.48 9.96 14.64
CA GLY A 73 -3.14 10.11 14.08
C GLY A 73 -2.48 8.76 13.73
N GLU A 74 -2.77 7.71 14.47
CA GLU A 74 -2.31 6.35 14.16
C GLU A 74 -2.92 5.84 12.85
N VAL A 75 -4.19 6.15 12.58
CA VAL A 75 -4.85 5.82 11.30
C VAL A 75 -4.10 6.47 10.13
N ILE A 76 -3.88 7.78 10.23
CA ILE A 76 -3.17 8.54 9.20
C ILE A 76 -1.76 7.96 8.99
N THR A 77 -1.08 7.64 10.09
CA THR A 77 0.27 7.07 10.06
C THR A 77 0.28 5.71 9.36
N ALA A 78 -0.65 4.81 9.69
CA ALA A 78 -0.76 3.49 9.07
C ALA A 78 -1.00 3.57 7.55
N TYR A 79 -1.93 4.42 7.11
CA TYR A 79 -2.21 4.61 5.67
C TYR A 79 -1.08 5.37 4.93
N THR A 80 -0.33 6.22 5.63
CA THR A 80 0.83 6.90 5.07
C THR A 80 2.04 5.97 4.95
N GLN A 81 2.26 5.09 5.93
CA GLN A 81 3.35 4.11 5.90
C GLN A 81 3.10 3.03 4.84
N SER A 82 1.87 2.52 4.72
CA SER A 82 1.52 1.60 3.64
C SER A 82 1.71 2.19 2.24
N ALA A 83 1.55 3.51 2.09
CA ALA A 83 1.89 4.22 0.86
C ALA A 83 3.38 4.06 0.47
N LYS A 84 4.28 4.22 1.45
CA LYS A 84 5.73 4.17 1.22
C LYS A 84 6.21 2.75 0.93
N ILE A 85 5.59 1.74 1.53
CA ILE A 85 5.96 0.33 1.34
C ILE A 85 5.71 -0.10 -0.12
N ILE A 86 4.59 0.32 -0.72
CA ILE A 86 4.24 -0.01 -2.11
C ILE A 86 5.24 0.58 -3.13
N GLU A 87 5.73 1.80 -2.90
CA GLU A 87 6.77 2.41 -3.75
C GLU A 87 8.10 1.64 -3.69
N THR A 88 8.39 1.05 -2.52
CA THR A 88 9.64 0.32 -2.31
C THR A 88 9.61 -1.09 -2.93
N GLU A 89 8.45 -1.75 -2.90
CA GLU A 89 8.24 -3.07 -3.54
C GLU A 89 8.21 -2.97 -5.07
N ALA A 90 7.56 -1.95 -5.63
CA ALA A 90 7.53 -1.72 -7.08
C ALA A 90 8.93 -1.52 -7.69
N HIS A 91 9.89 -0.99 -6.90
CA HIS A 91 11.26 -0.80 -7.36
C HIS A 91 12.06 -2.11 -7.43
N LYS A 92 11.79 -3.09 -6.55
CA LYS A 92 12.48 -4.40 -6.55
C LYS A 92 12.09 -5.28 -7.74
N ASP A 93 10.85 -5.21 -8.20
CA ASP A 93 10.41 -5.98 -9.38
C ASP A 93 11.00 -5.47 -10.70
N SER A 94 11.27 -4.17 -10.80
CA SER A 94 11.86 -3.56 -12.01
C SER A 94 13.32 -3.99 -12.23
N VAL A 95 14.10 -4.10 -11.16
CA VAL A 95 15.52 -4.45 -11.21
C VAL A 95 15.70 -5.93 -11.57
N THR A 96 14.87 -6.81 -11.02
CA THR A 96 14.98 -8.27 -11.22
C THR A 96 14.63 -8.69 -12.67
N ARG A 97 13.68 -8.02 -13.32
CA ARG A 97 13.34 -8.27 -14.74
C ARG A 97 14.36 -7.72 -15.73
N ALA A 98 15.12 -6.68 -15.38
CA ALA A 98 16.18 -6.14 -16.23
C ALA A 98 17.40 -7.07 -16.30
N THR A 99 17.77 -7.72 -15.19
CA THR A 99 18.87 -8.68 -15.13
C THR A 99 18.56 -10.01 -15.82
N ALA A 100 17.32 -10.50 -15.75
CA ALA A 100 16.93 -11.77 -16.40
C ALA A 100 17.02 -11.71 -17.94
N ARG A 101 16.72 -10.55 -18.56
CA ARG A 101 16.78 -10.40 -20.02
C ARG A 101 18.19 -10.32 -20.60
N ARG A 102 19.19 -9.93 -19.80
CA ARG A 102 20.59 -9.88 -20.26
C ARG A 102 21.22 -11.28 -20.36
N GLN A 103 20.87 -12.21 -19.48
CA GLN A 103 21.46 -13.55 -19.45
C GLN A 103 20.90 -14.49 -20.53
N ALA A 104 19.67 -14.27 -20.99
CA ALA A 104 19.09 -15.07 -22.07
C ALA A 104 19.69 -14.79 -23.46
N ARG A 105 20.35 -13.63 -23.65
CA ARG A 105 20.91 -13.21 -24.94
C ARG A 105 22.33 -13.74 -25.19
N THR A 106 23.06 -14.16 -24.17
CA THR A 106 24.41 -14.74 -24.33
C THR A 106 24.39 -16.25 -24.64
N LEU A 107 23.33 -16.99 -24.28
CA LEU A 107 23.24 -18.43 -24.56
C LEU A 107 22.82 -18.77 -26.00
N HIS A 108 22.16 -17.86 -26.72
CA HIS A 108 21.70 -18.12 -28.09
C HIS A 108 22.75 -17.89 -29.17
N VAL A 109 23.83 -17.15 -28.88
CA VAL A 109 24.87 -16.84 -29.88
C VAL A 109 25.88 -17.99 -30.02
N ASN A 110 26.05 -18.82 -28.98
CA ASN A 110 27.11 -19.84 -28.96
C ASN A 110 26.71 -21.21 -29.55
N ARG A 111 25.45 -21.40 -29.96
CA ARG A 111 24.97 -22.68 -30.55
C ARG A 111 25.08 -22.78 -32.07
N LYS A 112 25.38 -21.68 -32.77
CA LYS A 112 25.44 -21.67 -34.25
C LYS A 112 26.84 -21.91 -34.84
N ASN A 113 27.87 -22.18 -34.03
CA ASN A 113 29.26 -22.22 -34.52
C ASN A 113 30.01 -23.54 -34.28
N VAL A 114 29.33 -24.69 -34.16
CA VAL A 114 30.02 -25.98 -33.86
C VAL A 114 29.76 -27.08 -34.89
N ASN A 115 29.12 -26.81 -36.04
CA ASN A 115 28.75 -27.89 -36.98
C ASN A 115 29.21 -27.70 -38.43
N SER A 116 30.38 -27.09 -38.62
CA SER A 116 30.99 -26.98 -39.95
C SER A 116 32.50 -27.06 -39.88
N THR A 117 33.04 -28.23 -39.54
CA THR A 117 34.39 -28.62 -40.00
C THR A 117 34.60 -30.13 -39.94
N SER A 118 34.93 -30.71 -41.11
CA SER A 118 35.73 -31.92 -41.31
C SER A 118 35.06 -33.29 -41.04
N VAL A 119 35.16 -34.33 -41.88
CA VAL A 119 36.21 -34.67 -42.86
C VAL A 119 35.62 -35.57 -43.97
N GLN A 120 35.84 -35.21 -45.24
CA GLN A 120 35.93 -36.17 -46.36
C GLN A 120 37.30 -36.85 -46.29
N SER A 121 37.35 -38.17 -46.33
CA SER A 121 38.59 -38.90 -46.62
C SER A 121 38.26 -40.06 -47.54
N GLU A 122 39.05 -40.13 -48.60
CA GLU A 122 39.01 -41.01 -49.76
C GLU A 122 39.14 -42.50 -49.42
#